data_AF-A0A6J4KXU8-F1
#
_entry.id   AF-A0A6J4KXU8-F1
#
_cell.length_a   1.000
_cell.length_b   1.000
_cell.length_c   1.000
_cell.angle_alpha   90.00
_cell.angle_beta   90.00
_cell.angle_gamma   90.00
#
_symmetry.space_group_name_H-M   'P 1'
#
loop_
_entity.id
_entity.type
_entity.pdbx_description
1 polymer ?
#
loop_
_entity_poly.entity_id
_entity_poly.type
_entity_poly.pdbx_seq_one_letter_code
_entity_poly.pdbx_strand_id
1 'polypeptide(L)'
;MRPTVVLLAGSALLALPASPLRAQSPVAAAAASSADSAADPIQGLVARLDLERYKRTIKSLTQFGDRRQGTARNRAALDWIEAQLNSYG
;
A
#
# COMPACT_ATOMS: atom_id res chain seq x y z
N MET A 1 16.47 -21.42 83.59
CA MET A 1 17.85 -21.32 83.09
C MET A 1 17.90 -20.25 82.01
N ARG A 2 18.66 -19.17 82.23
CA ARG A 2 18.90 -18.05 81.28
C ARG A 2 19.84 -18.58 80.15
N PRO A 3 19.90 -18.04 78.90
CA PRO A 3 20.24 -16.62 78.69
C PRO A 3 19.85 -15.91 77.35
N THR A 4 20.04 -14.58 77.37
CA THR A 4 20.54 -13.63 76.33
C THR A 4 20.00 -13.57 74.88
N VAL A 5 19.33 -12.44 74.59
CA VAL A 5 19.64 -11.36 73.60
C VAL A 5 20.64 -11.68 72.48
N VAL A 6 20.28 -11.40 71.21
CA VAL A 6 20.96 -10.45 70.29
C VAL A 6 19.99 -9.97 69.18
N LEU A 7 20.02 -8.66 68.98
CA LEU A 7 19.39 -7.79 67.98
C LEU A 7 19.80 -8.13 66.53
N LEU A 8 18.90 -8.02 65.54
CA LEU A 8 19.25 -7.37 64.26
C LEU A 8 18.01 -6.98 63.43
N ALA A 9 18.13 -5.78 62.87
CA ALA A 9 17.12 -4.97 62.22
C ALA A 9 16.59 -5.54 60.90
N GLY A 10 15.39 -5.11 60.51
CA GLY A 10 14.85 -5.35 59.17
C GLY A 10 13.48 -4.70 58.95
N SER A 11 13.44 -3.37 58.90
CA SER A 11 12.28 -2.62 58.40
C SER A 11 12.08 -2.89 56.91
N ALA A 12 10.87 -3.25 56.50
CA ALA A 12 10.40 -3.05 55.14
C ALA A 12 8.88 -2.83 55.14
N LEU A 13 8.51 -1.56 55.19
CA LEU A 13 7.17 -1.03 54.93
C LEU A 13 6.89 -1.19 53.42
N LEU A 14 5.82 -1.88 53.04
CA LEU A 14 5.30 -1.85 51.67
C LEU A 14 3.79 -1.62 51.73
N ALA A 15 3.45 -0.33 51.65
CA ALA A 15 2.10 0.17 51.48
C ALA A 15 1.57 -0.17 50.08
N LEU A 16 0.33 -0.65 50.00
CA LEU A 16 -0.39 -0.84 48.74
C LEU A 16 -0.89 0.51 48.19
N PRO A 17 -0.50 0.95 46.98
CA PRO A 17 -1.20 2.05 46.33
C PRO A 17 -2.46 1.54 45.62
N ALA A 18 -3.60 2.08 46.02
CA ALA A 18 -4.89 1.93 45.36
C ALA A 18 -4.83 2.41 43.90
N SER A 19 -5.35 1.61 42.97
CA SER A 19 -5.44 1.97 41.56
C SER A 19 -6.47 3.09 41.34
N PRO A 20 -6.13 4.21 40.67
CA PRO A 20 -7.13 5.18 40.30
C PRO A 20 -7.97 4.65 39.13
N LEU A 21 -9.30 4.74 39.27
CA LEU A 21 -10.26 4.61 38.17
C LEU A 21 -9.83 5.55 37.03
N ARG A 22 -9.49 4.97 35.87
CA ARG A 22 -9.20 5.71 34.64
C ARG A 22 -10.50 6.34 34.16
N ALA A 23 -10.73 7.60 34.51
CA ALA A 23 -11.75 8.44 33.90
C ALA A 23 -11.49 8.48 32.37
N GLN A 24 -12.45 7.99 31.59
CA GLN A 24 -12.42 8.06 30.14
C GLN A 24 -12.66 9.52 29.74
N SER A 25 -11.60 10.23 29.35
CA SER A 25 -11.69 11.57 28.78
C SER A 25 -12.37 11.50 27.40
N PRO A 26 -13.41 12.31 27.12
CA PRO A 26 -14.03 12.38 25.80
C PRO A 26 -13.21 13.34 24.92
N VAL A 27 -11.98 12.95 24.58
CA VAL A 27 -11.17 13.69 23.61
C VAL A 27 -10.68 12.71 22.57
N ALA A 28 -11.45 12.69 21.46
CA ALA A 28 -11.07 12.37 20.08
C ALA A 28 -12.18 11.62 19.33
N ALA A 29 -13.45 12.02 19.50
CA ALA A 29 -14.49 11.81 18.49
C ALA A 29 -14.28 12.77 17.28
N ALA A 30 -13.04 12.89 16.81
CA ALA A 30 -12.65 13.76 15.69
C ALA A 30 -11.63 13.10 14.73
N ALA A 31 -11.32 11.81 14.93
CA ALA A 31 -10.47 11.04 14.02
C ALA A 31 -11.33 10.04 13.23
N ALA A 32 -12.09 10.54 12.25
CA ALA A 32 -12.52 9.83 11.03
C ALA A 32 -13.52 10.66 10.17
N SER A 33 -13.60 11.98 10.33
CA SER A 33 -14.21 12.83 9.30
C SER A 33 -13.16 13.22 8.27
N SER A 34 -12.71 12.21 7.53
CA SER A 34 -12.13 12.34 6.19
C SER A 34 -12.39 11.02 5.48
N ALA A 35 -13.67 10.71 5.26
CA ALA A 35 -14.02 10.04 4.03
C ALA A 35 -13.64 11.02 2.93
N ASP A 36 -12.35 10.98 2.59
CA ASP A 36 -11.77 11.61 1.42
C ASP A 36 -12.73 11.27 0.29
N SER A 37 -13.28 12.29 -0.35
CA SER A 37 -14.11 12.14 -1.54
C SER A 37 -13.25 11.42 -2.56
N ALA A 38 -13.29 10.09 -2.57
CA ALA A 38 -12.35 9.27 -3.31
C ALA A 38 -12.39 9.74 -4.76
N ALA A 39 -11.30 10.38 -5.19
CA ALA A 39 -11.19 10.89 -6.55
C ALA A 39 -11.60 9.78 -7.51
N ASP A 40 -12.43 10.10 -8.50
CA ASP A 40 -12.95 9.10 -9.43
C ASP A 40 -11.78 8.30 -10.02
N PRO A 41 -11.64 7.00 -9.71
CA PRO A 41 -10.52 6.21 -10.18
C PRO A 41 -10.48 6.14 -11.70
N ILE A 42 -11.62 6.30 -12.38
CA ILE A 42 -11.70 6.34 -13.84
C ILE A 42 -11.04 7.61 -14.39
N GLN A 43 -11.30 8.76 -13.78
CA GLN A 43 -10.70 10.03 -14.21
C GLN A 43 -9.17 9.96 -14.17
N GLY A 44 -8.59 9.33 -13.14
CA GLY A 44 -7.16 9.11 -13.03
C GLY A 44 -6.58 8.18 -14.11
N LEU A 45 -7.33 7.18 -14.56
CA LEU A 45 -6.92 6.30 -15.67
C LEU A 45 -6.99 7.01 -17.02
N VAL A 46 -8.06 7.77 -17.27
CA VAL A 46 -8.24 8.53 -18.52
C VAL A 46 -7.14 9.59 -18.66
N ALA A 47 -6.76 10.26 -17.56
CA ALA A 47 -5.69 11.25 -17.56
C ALA A 47 -4.30 10.69 -17.94
N ARG A 48 -4.10 9.36 -17.83
CA ARG A 48 -2.84 8.68 -18.21
C ARG A 48 -2.79 8.28 -19.69
N LEU A 49 -3.89 8.40 -20.42
CA LEU A 49 -3.92 8.08 -21.85
C LEU A 49 -3.07 9.08 -22.64
N ASP A 50 -2.19 8.55 -23.50
CA ASP A 50 -1.31 9.35 -24.36
C ASP A 50 -1.69 9.11 -25.83
N LEU A 51 -2.25 10.15 -26.45
CA LEU A 51 -2.71 10.10 -27.86
C LEU A 51 -1.54 9.93 -28.85
N GLU A 52 -0.39 10.54 -28.57
CA GLU A 52 0.78 10.45 -29.45
C GLU A 52 1.42 9.08 -29.37
N ARG A 53 1.44 8.47 -28.18
CA ARG A 53 1.82 7.06 -28.03
C ARG A 53 0.88 6.15 -28.82
N TYR A 54 -0.43 6.35 -28.73
CA TYR A 54 -1.41 5.54 -29.49
C TYR A 54 -1.18 5.65 -31.00
N LYS A 55 -1.08 6.88 -31.54
CA LYS A 55 -0.82 7.10 -32.96
C LYS A 55 0.49 6.47 -33.42
N ARG A 56 1.54 6.54 -32.61
CA ARG A 56 2.84 5.91 -32.90
C ARG A 56 2.71 4.40 -33.02
N THR A 57 1.99 3.75 -32.11
CA THR A 57 1.73 2.30 -32.16
C THR A 57 0.99 1.92 -33.44
N ILE A 58 -0.08 2.65 -33.79
CA ILE A 58 -0.83 2.38 -35.04
C ILE A 58 0.07 2.57 -36.26
N LYS A 59 0.86 3.65 -36.30
CA LYS A 59 1.81 3.93 -37.39
C LYS A 59 2.87 2.83 -37.52
N SER A 60 3.43 2.34 -36.43
CA SER A 60 4.37 1.21 -36.47
C SER A 60 3.69 -0.07 -36.97
N LEU A 61 2.43 -0.32 -36.62
CA LEU A 61 1.70 -1.48 -37.12
C LEU A 61 1.41 -1.43 -38.63
N THR A 62 1.34 -0.24 -39.25
CA THR A 62 1.11 -0.15 -40.70
C THR A 62 2.31 -0.62 -41.53
N GLN A 63 3.52 -0.65 -40.97
CA GLN A 63 4.73 -1.07 -41.66
C GLN A 63 4.67 -2.55 -42.12
N PHE A 64 3.82 -3.35 -41.48
CA PHE A 64 3.65 -4.77 -41.80
C PHE A 64 2.64 -5.01 -42.94
N GLY A 65 1.88 -4.00 -43.37
CA GLY A 65 0.88 -4.13 -44.43
C GLY A 65 -0.30 -5.06 -44.07
N ASP A 66 -0.75 -5.86 -45.04
CA ASP A 66 -1.83 -6.83 -44.85
C ASP A 66 -1.39 -8.02 -43.96
N ARG A 67 -1.98 -8.12 -42.77
CA ARG A 67 -1.62 -9.08 -41.71
C ARG A 67 -2.62 -10.23 -41.63
N ARG A 68 -2.82 -10.92 -42.75
CA ARG A 68 -3.68 -12.12 -42.76
C ARG A 68 -3.05 -13.25 -41.96
N GLN A 69 -3.89 -13.99 -41.23
CA GLN A 69 -3.46 -15.15 -40.46
C GLN A 69 -2.72 -16.18 -41.34
N GLY A 70 -1.72 -16.84 -40.77
CA GLY A 70 -0.90 -17.84 -41.47
C GLY A 70 0.24 -17.25 -42.32
N THR A 71 0.24 -15.93 -42.57
CA THR A 71 1.30 -15.28 -43.34
C THR A 71 2.54 -14.95 -42.50
N ALA A 72 3.68 -14.81 -43.16
CA ALA A 72 4.92 -14.35 -42.51
C ALA A 72 4.79 -12.93 -41.95
N ARG A 73 4.06 -12.04 -42.63
CA ARG A 73 3.82 -10.66 -42.17
C ARG A 73 3.04 -10.63 -40.86
N ASN A 74 2.03 -11.51 -40.72
CA ASN A 74 1.28 -11.61 -39.48
C ASN A 74 2.16 -12.12 -38.33
N ARG A 75 3.03 -13.12 -38.56
CA ARG A 75 3.96 -13.59 -37.53
C ARG A 75 4.92 -12.47 -37.08
N ALA A 76 5.54 -11.76 -38.03
CA ALA A 76 6.42 -10.64 -37.71
C ALA A 76 5.72 -9.51 -36.93
N ALA A 77 4.44 -9.23 -37.24
CA ALA A 77 3.66 -8.26 -36.50
C ALA A 77 3.32 -8.73 -35.07
N LEU A 78 3.05 -10.03 -34.88
CA LEU A 78 2.84 -10.61 -33.55
C LEU A 78 4.12 -10.53 -32.70
N ASP A 79 5.27 -10.93 -33.28
CA ASP A 79 6.57 -10.85 -32.60
C ASP A 79 6.87 -9.41 -32.15
N TRP A 80 6.55 -8.43 -33.00
CA TRP A 80 6.70 -7.01 -32.66
C TRP A 80 5.75 -6.56 -31.54
N ILE A 81 4.48 -6.99 -31.57
CA ILE A 81 3.51 -6.67 -30.50
C ILE A 81 3.98 -7.27 -29.17
N GLU A 82 4.45 -8.51 -29.17
CA GLU A 82 4.98 -9.18 -27.98
C GLU A 82 6.18 -8.42 -27.42
N ALA A 83 7.14 -8.04 -28.27
CA ALA A 83 8.28 -7.22 -27.85
C ALA A 83 7.85 -5.86 -27.26
N GLN A 84 6.82 -5.22 -27.83
CA GLN A 84 6.26 -4.00 -27.26
C GLN A 84 5.65 -4.25 -25.89
N LEU A 85 4.84 -5.29 -25.70
CA LEU A 85 4.19 -5.59 -24.43
C LEU A 85 5.21 -5.94 -23.34
N ASN A 86 6.21 -6.77 -23.66
CA ASN A 86 7.29 -7.11 -22.72
C ASN A 86 8.12 -5.88 -22.28
N SER A 87 8.16 -4.81 -23.09
CA SER A 87 8.88 -3.59 -22.72
C SER A 87 8.22 -2.79 -21.58
N TYR A 88 6.96 -3.09 -21.24
CA TYR A 88 6.25 -2.42 -20.14
C TYR A 88 6.49 -3.06 -18.77
N GLY A 89 7.06 -4.28 -18.72
CA GLY A 89 7.23 -5.06 -17.49
C GLY A 89 6.18 -6.14 -17.35
#